data_AF-A0A4S4NGQ9-F1
#
_entry.id   AF-A0A4S4NGQ9-F1
#
_cell.length_a   1.000
_cell.length_b   1.000
_cell.length_c   1.000
_cell.angle_alpha   90.00
_cell.angle_beta   90.00
_cell.angle_gamma   90.00
#
_symmetry.space_group_name_H-M   'P 1'
#
loop_
_entity.id
_entity.type
_entity.pdbx_description
1 polymer ?
#
loop_
_entity_poly.entity_id
_entity_poly.type
_entity_poly.pdbx_seq_one_letter_code
_entity_poly.pdbx_strand_id
1 'polypeptide(L)'
;MTTSKTAQPQLADTPADIPDQWETFLTMIEDTLCSVVVHVGIEPFLDAMMPATVIQAEIALAHVTANGMPTVAEGKTLMAFDEALQTAIGVPGQHYLGRITANGLRRIYVLIRNDADLPQVERTLVTVGQTHGYEVALMQITDAPLRPYRDLLYPTDQDWQWIADQRQLDALRDAGDMTAETRPVEHWCAFTSPRAAEQFADWARSKGYRVAPVEPGTSHEDGFVVRLTHLATMAPQDIGLHTMRLLDACAGQGGSYEGWQAMVVQSAGQGLAEAQRQGLGAETSPILRLH
;
A
#
# COMPACT_ATOMS: atom_id res chain seq x y z
N MET A 1 38.32 -33.29 33.34
CA MET A 1 38.26 -32.30 32.24
C MET A 1 37.14 -32.73 31.32
N THR A 2 35.96 -32.19 31.56
CA THR A 2 34.75 -32.54 30.81
C THR A 2 34.34 -31.28 30.08
N THR A 3 34.59 -31.23 28.79
CA THR A 3 34.22 -30.12 27.92
C THR A 3 32.70 -30.17 27.70
N SER A 4 31.97 -29.30 28.39
CA SER A 4 30.57 -29.02 28.08
C SER A 4 30.50 -28.37 26.70
N LYS A 5 30.00 -29.13 25.74
CA LYS A 5 29.58 -28.64 24.42
C LYS A 5 28.32 -27.80 24.64
N THR A 6 28.47 -26.48 24.63
CA THR A 6 27.35 -25.54 24.61
C THR A 6 26.51 -25.84 23.37
N ALA A 7 25.31 -26.37 23.58
CA ALA A 7 24.33 -26.52 22.52
C ALA A 7 23.91 -25.11 22.07
N GLN A 8 24.10 -24.81 20.78
CA GLN A 8 23.47 -23.65 20.16
C GLN A 8 21.96 -23.79 20.33
N PRO A 9 21.24 -22.71 20.70
CA PRO A 9 19.78 -22.75 20.71
C PRO A 9 19.33 -23.06 19.29
N GLN A 10 18.59 -24.16 19.15
CA GLN A 10 17.92 -24.53 17.92
C GLN A 10 16.98 -23.38 17.59
N LEU A 11 17.23 -22.68 16.46
CA LEU A 11 16.36 -21.61 15.99
C LEU A 11 14.93 -22.15 16.00
N ALA A 12 14.03 -21.47 16.70
CA ALA A 12 12.61 -21.77 16.60
C ALA A 12 12.25 -21.81 15.11
N ASP A 13 11.56 -22.88 14.72
CA ASP A 13 11.09 -23.08 13.35
C ASP A 13 10.49 -21.77 12.86
N THR A 14 10.94 -21.30 11.69
CA THR A 14 10.24 -20.26 10.96
C THR A 14 8.76 -20.66 10.94
N PRO A 15 7.81 -19.75 11.27
CA PRO A 15 6.39 -20.05 11.17
C PRO A 15 6.14 -20.77 9.84
N ALA A 16 5.56 -21.97 9.93
CA ALA A 16 5.69 -22.98 8.87
C ALA A 16 5.17 -22.51 7.51
N ASP A 17 4.34 -21.46 7.45
CA ASP A 17 3.94 -20.78 6.23
C ASP A 17 3.73 -19.27 6.50
N ILE A 18 4.74 -18.43 6.19
CA ILE A 18 4.52 -16.98 6.11
C ILE A 18 3.74 -16.72 4.82
N PRO A 19 2.57 -16.05 4.87
CA PRO A 19 1.78 -15.79 3.67
C PRO A 19 2.58 -15.04 2.61
N ASP A 20 2.52 -15.53 1.36
CA ASP A 20 3.12 -14.86 0.21
C ASP A 20 2.23 -13.68 -0.24
N GLN A 21 2.17 -12.65 0.59
CA GLN A 21 1.39 -11.45 0.37
C GLN A 21 2.31 -10.26 0.16
N TRP A 22 2.26 -9.72 -1.06
CA TRP A 22 3.08 -8.59 -1.49
C TRP A 22 2.22 -7.44 -1.96
N GLU A 23 2.65 -6.24 -1.64
CA GLU A 23 2.03 -5.01 -2.14
C GLU A 23 3.03 -4.19 -2.94
N THR A 24 2.51 -3.47 -3.92
CA THR A 24 3.25 -2.46 -4.68
C THR A 24 2.45 -1.17 -4.69
N PHE A 25 3.05 -0.07 -4.25
CA PHE A 25 2.37 1.21 -4.19
C PHE A 25 3.33 2.39 -4.39
N LEU A 26 2.74 3.55 -4.68
CA LEU A 26 3.43 4.82 -4.73
C LEU A 26 3.08 5.62 -3.50
N THR A 27 4.07 6.26 -2.88
CA THR A 27 3.89 7.09 -1.69
C THR A 27 4.83 8.29 -1.72
N MET A 28 4.62 9.25 -0.82
CA MET A 28 5.47 10.43 -0.66
C MET A 28 6.16 10.35 0.70
N ILE A 29 7.50 10.32 0.71
CA ILE A 29 8.30 10.42 1.94
C ILE A 29 9.09 11.72 1.88
N GLU A 30 8.83 12.64 2.80
CA GLU A 30 9.48 13.97 2.84
C GLU A 30 9.47 14.66 1.46
N ASP A 31 8.29 14.74 0.83
CA ASP A 31 8.07 15.31 -0.51
C ASP A 31 8.78 14.59 -1.67
N THR A 32 9.37 13.42 -1.43
CA THR A 32 9.94 12.57 -2.47
C THR A 32 8.95 11.49 -2.89
N LEU A 33 8.69 11.37 -4.20
CA LEU A 33 7.93 10.26 -4.76
C LEU A 33 8.73 8.96 -4.64
N CYS A 34 8.11 7.97 -4.01
CA CYS A 34 8.68 6.67 -3.74
C CYS A 34 7.82 5.57 -4.37
N SER A 35 8.45 4.56 -4.98
CA SER A 35 7.80 3.29 -5.30
C SER A 35 8.27 2.22 -4.34
N VAL A 36 7.32 1.62 -3.63
CA VAL A 36 7.56 0.59 -2.63
C VAL A 36 7.03 -0.75 -3.14
N VAL A 37 7.80 -1.81 -2.90
CA VAL A 37 7.36 -3.21 -3.00
C VAL A 37 7.67 -3.86 -1.66
N VAL A 38 6.69 -4.45 -0.98
CA VAL A 38 6.86 -4.92 0.41
C VAL A 38 6.14 -6.23 0.65
N HIS A 39 6.76 -7.12 1.43
CA HIS A 39 6.18 -8.40 1.87
C HIS A 39 5.28 -8.17 3.09
N VAL A 40 4.05 -7.72 2.89
CA VAL A 40 3.15 -7.37 4.00
C VAL A 40 2.77 -8.57 4.88
N GLY A 41 2.78 -9.78 4.31
CA GLY A 41 2.42 -11.01 5.02
C GLY A 41 3.38 -11.41 6.14
N ILE A 42 4.60 -10.85 6.17
CA ILE A 42 5.60 -11.17 7.19
C ILE A 42 5.39 -10.43 8.50
N GLU A 43 4.68 -9.29 8.50
CA GLU A 43 4.64 -8.41 9.67
C GLU A 43 4.22 -9.10 10.99
N PRO A 44 3.17 -9.94 11.02
CA PRO A 44 2.76 -10.62 12.25
C PRO A 44 3.82 -11.54 12.86
N PHE A 45 4.90 -11.84 12.13
CA PHE A 45 5.94 -12.78 12.52
C PHE A 45 7.28 -12.11 12.85
N LEU A 46 7.49 -10.84 12.49
CA LEU A 46 8.81 -10.19 12.59
C LEU A 46 9.34 -10.13 14.03
N ASP A 47 8.49 -9.83 15.01
CA ASP A 47 8.93 -9.76 16.41
C ASP A 47 9.39 -11.13 16.95
N ALA A 48 8.76 -12.22 16.49
CA ALA A 48 9.15 -13.60 16.86
C ALA A 48 10.44 -14.07 16.16
N MET A 49 10.87 -13.39 15.09
CA MET A 49 12.12 -13.68 14.39
C MET A 49 13.35 -13.05 15.05
N MET A 50 13.15 -12.19 16.06
CA MET A 50 14.24 -11.51 16.75
C MET A 50 14.95 -12.43 17.77
N PRO A 51 16.28 -12.29 17.94
CA PRO A 51 17.17 -11.35 17.27
C PRO A 51 17.48 -11.73 15.82
N ALA A 52 17.58 -10.73 14.95
CA ALA A 52 17.94 -10.85 13.54
C ALA A 52 18.73 -9.62 13.09
N THR A 53 19.48 -9.77 12.00
CA THR A 53 20.18 -8.68 11.31
C THR A 53 19.43 -8.32 10.04
N VAL A 54 19.27 -7.02 9.75
CA VAL A 54 18.76 -6.56 8.45
C VAL A 54 19.91 -6.00 7.63
N ILE A 55 20.04 -6.46 6.39
CA ILE A 55 20.94 -5.87 5.39
C ILE A 55 20.13 -4.96 4.48
N GLN A 56 20.58 -3.72 4.34
CA GLN A 56 20.19 -2.83 3.27
C GLN A 56 21.21 -2.96 2.12
N ALA A 57 20.73 -3.30 0.92
CA ALA A 57 21.47 -3.13 -0.32
C ALA A 57 20.96 -1.89 -1.08
N GLU A 58 21.86 -1.01 -1.50
CA GLU A 58 21.55 0.16 -2.31
C GLU A 58 22.20 0.06 -3.68
N ILE A 59 21.43 0.39 -4.72
CA ILE A 59 21.91 0.53 -6.10
C ILE A 59 21.52 1.90 -6.66
N ALA A 60 22.41 2.45 -7.50
CA ALA A 60 22.11 3.62 -8.30
C ALA A 60 21.50 3.21 -9.65
N LEU A 61 20.41 3.87 -10.02
CA LEU A 61 19.72 3.66 -11.29
C LEU A 61 20.49 4.32 -12.44
N ALA A 62 20.64 3.61 -13.55
CA ALA A 62 21.35 4.10 -14.73
C ALA A 62 20.50 5.09 -15.54
N HIS A 63 19.19 4.83 -15.65
CA HIS A 63 18.27 5.63 -16.46
C HIS A 63 16.99 6.01 -15.71
N VAL A 64 16.94 7.26 -15.27
CA VAL A 64 15.82 7.85 -14.51
C VAL A 64 15.09 8.91 -15.32
N THR A 65 13.83 9.12 -14.98
CA THR A 65 12.98 10.21 -15.46
C THR A 65 13.23 11.49 -14.65
N ALA A 66 12.60 12.61 -15.03
CA ALA A 66 12.83 13.91 -14.39
C ALA A 66 12.48 13.95 -12.89
N ASN A 67 11.59 13.07 -12.42
CA ASN A 67 11.22 12.95 -11.01
C ASN A 67 12.02 11.85 -10.26
N GLY A 68 13.10 11.34 -10.86
CA GLY A 68 13.97 10.34 -10.24
C GLY A 68 13.46 8.90 -10.29
N MET A 69 12.31 8.65 -10.92
CA MET A 69 11.77 7.29 -11.10
C MET A 69 12.41 6.57 -12.29
N PRO A 70 12.52 5.23 -12.28
CA PRO A 70 13.09 4.47 -13.39
C PRO A 70 12.33 4.73 -14.70
N THR A 71 13.07 4.81 -15.80
CA THR A 71 12.47 4.74 -17.14
C THR A 71 11.87 3.35 -17.41
N VAL A 72 11.04 3.20 -18.44
CA VAL A 72 10.47 1.90 -18.82
C VAL A 72 11.56 0.86 -19.14
N ALA A 73 12.65 1.28 -19.78
CA ALA A 73 13.77 0.38 -20.10
C ALA A 73 14.51 -0.05 -18.81
N GLU A 74 14.82 0.89 -17.93
CA GLU A 74 15.42 0.62 -16.62
C GLU A 74 14.52 -0.32 -15.79
N GLY A 75 13.22 -0.07 -15.80
CA GLY A 75 12.22 -0.88 -15.11
C GLY A 75 12.27 -2.36 -15.49
N LYS A 76 12.52 -2.69 -16.77
CA LYS A 76 12.67 -4.09 -17.20
C LYS A 76 13.93 -4.74 -16.62
N THR A 77 15.05 -4.02 -16.62
CA THR A 77 16.31 -4.50 -16.01
C THR A 77 16.12 -4.73 -14.51
N LEU A 78 15.45 -3.80 -13.84
CA LEU A 78 15.12 -3.87 -12.43
C LEU A 78 14.19 -5.03 -12.08
N MET A 79 13.18 -5.32 -12.90
CA MET A 79 12.31 -6.48 -12.70
C MET A 79 13.10 -7.78 -12.74
N ALA A 80 13.96 -7.96 -13.75
CA ALA A 80 14.80 -9.15 -13.84
C ALA A 80 15.78 -9.26 -12.65
N PHE A 81 16.29 -8.14 -12.17
CA PHE A 81 17.13 -8.08 -10.97
C PHE A 81 16.34 -8.47 -9.69
N ASP A 82 15.10 -8.00 -9.54
CA ASP A 82 14.24 -8.37 -8.40
C ASP A 82 13.90 -9.88 -8.43
N GLU A 83 13.57 -10.45 -9.59
CA GLU A 83 13.31 -11.88 -9.75
C GLU A 83 14.53 -12.74 -9.39
N ALA A 84 15.72 -12.32 -9.81
CA ALA A 84 16.98 -12.97 -9.46
C ALA A 84 17.26 -12.91 -7.95
N LEU A 85 17.00 -11.76 -7.31
CA LEU A 85 17.14 -11.62 -5.86
C LEU A 85 16.14 -12.49 -5.09
N GLN A 86 14.86 -12.48 -5.48
CA GLN A 86 13.83 -13.32 -4.86
C GLN A 86 14.12 -14.81 -5.00
N THR A 87 14.78 -15.22 -6.08
CA THR A 87 15.20 -16.62 -6.29
C THR A 87 16.41 -16.98 -5.43
N ALA A 88 17.34 -16.03 -5.24
CA ALA A 88 18.60 -16.27 -4.53
C ALA A 88 18.49 -16.08 -3.01
N ILE A 89 17.52 -15.28 -2.56
CA ILE A 89 17.11 -15.06 -1.17
C ILE A 89 15.82 -15.87 -0.91
N GLY A 90 15.37 -16.01 0.34
CA GLY A 90 14.13 -16.76 0.64
C GLY A 90 14.37 -18.23 1.01
N VAL A 91 15.62 -18.61 1.26
CA VAL A 91 15.95 -19.88 1.95
C VAL A 91 15.65 -19.74 3.46
N PRO A 92 15.50 -20.85 4.22
CA PRO A 92 15.13 -20.80 5.62
C PRO A 92 16.00 -19.84 6.45
N GLY A 93 15.37 -18.84 7.06
CA GLY A 93 16.06 -17.83 7.89
C GLY A 93 16.53 -16.58 7.14
N GLN A 94 16.30 -16.49 5.83
CA GLN A 94 16.55 -15.30 5.01
C GLN A 94 15.23 -14.81 4.40
N HIS A 95 14.85 -13.57 4.67
CA HIS A 95 13.57 -13.01 4.24
C HIS A 95 13.79 -11.71 3.47
N TYR A 96 13.40 -11.70 2.19
CA TYR A 96 13.33 -10.46 1.43
C TYR A 96 12.13 -9.66 1.95
N LEU A 97 12.38 -8.53 2.60
CA LEU A 97 11.32 -7.71 3.22
C LEU A 97 10.65 -6.78 2.19
N GLY A 98 11.41 -6.37 1.18
CA GLY A 98 10.94 -5.43 0.17
C GLY A 98 12.00 -4.44 -0.27
N ARG A 99 11.55 -3.46 -1.05
CA ARG A 99 12.38 -2.40 -1.61
C ARG A 99 11.62 -1.08 -1.69
N ILE A 100 12.39 0.00 -1.69
CA ILE A 100 11.94 1.35 -2.00
C ILE A 100 12.81 1.94 -3.10
N THR A 101 12.19 2.57 -4.09
CA THR A 101 12.85 3.25 -5.20
C THR A 101 12.47 4.72 -5.17
N ALA A 102 13.47 5.60 -5.08
CA ALA A 102 13.28 7.04 -4.96
C ALA A 102 14.55 7.78 -5.39
N ASN A 103 14.40 8.94 -6.04
CA ASN A 103 15.51 9.84 -6.39
C ASN A 103 16.71 9.16 -7.07
N GLY A 104 16.46 8.24 -8.00
CA GLY A 104 17.51 7.52 -8.72
C GLY A 104 18.27 6.50 -7.89
N LEU A 105 17.79 6.16 -6.70
CA LEU A 105 18.29 5.06 -5.89
C LEU A 105 17.21 4.00 -5.68
N ARG A 106 17.65 2.75 -5.53
CA ARG A 106 16.81 1.66 -5.01
C ARG A 106 17.49 1.04 -3.80
N ARG A 107 16.75 0.97 -2.69
CA ARG A 107 17.15 0.29 -1.46
C ARG A 107 16.32 -0.96 -1.26
N ILE A 108 16.98 -2.03 -0.87
CA ILE A 108 16.47 -3.40 -0.78
C ILE A 108 16.79 -3.87 0.63
N TYR A 109 15.81 -4.46 1.31
CA TYR A 109 15.96 -4.88 2.70
C TYR A 109 15.78 -6.39 2.82
N VAL A 110 16.76 -7.04 3.44
CA VAL A 110 16.77 -8.49 3.67
C VAL A 110 17.00 -8.75 5.15
N LEU A 111 16.09 -9.48 5.79
CA LEU A 111 16.22 -9.95 7.17
C LEU A 111 16.90 -11.31 7.21
N ILE A 112 17.82 -11.48 8.16
CA ILE A 112 18.65 -12.67 8.32
C ILE A 112 18.61 -13.08 9.79
N ARG A 113 18.03 -14.25 10.08
CA ARG A 113 17.88 -14.77 11.46
C ARG A 113 19.16 -15.40 12.02
N ASN A 114 20.10 -15.75 11.15
CA ASN A 114 21.33 -16.43 11.53
C ASN A 114 22.54 -15.70 10.95
N ASP A 115 23.29 -15.02 11.81
CA ASP A 115 24.44 -14.21 11.40
C ASP A 115 25.54 -15.01 10.67
N ALA A 116 25.57 -16.35 10.84
CA ALA A 116 26.49 -17.20 10.08
C ALA A 116 26.23 -17.16 8.56
N ASP A 117 25.02 -16.78 8.14
CA ASP A 117 24.62 -16.69 6.74
C ASP A 117 24.94 -15.31 6.13
N LEU A 118 25.29 -14.30 6.95
CA LEU A 118 25.58 -12.92 6.50
C LEU A 118 26.58 -12.88 5.33
N PRO A 119 27.77 -13.51 5.40
CA PRO A 119 28.74 -13.40 4.31
C PRO A 119 28.25 -14.00 2.99
N GLN A 120 27.36 -14.99 3.05
CA GLN A 120 26.76 -15.60 1.87
C GLN A 120 25.69 -14.68 1.27
N VAL A 121 24.83 -14.08 2.10
CA VAL A 121 23.81 -13.13 1.65
C VAL A 121 24.45 -11.88 1.04
N GLU A 122 25.46 -11.29 1.67
CA GLU A 122 26.20 -10.13 1.13
C GLU A 122 26.80 -10.45 -0.24
N ARG A 123 27.43 -11.62 -0.39
CA ARG A 123 28.00 -12.06 -1.67
C ARG A 123 26.92 -12.24 -2.73
N THR A 124 25.78 -12.82 -2.37
CA THR A 124 24.63 -12.98 -3.26
C THR A 124 24.14 -11.63 -3.77
N LEU A 125 23.90 -10.67 -2.88
CA LEU A 125 23.44 -9.32 -3.23
C LEU A 125 24.41 -8.65 -4.22
N VAL A 126 25.71 -8.68 -3.94
CA VAL A 126 26.74 -8.11 -4.83
C VAL A 126 26.80 -8.83 -6.18
N THR A 127 26.76 -10.16 -6.19
CA THR A 127 26.85 -10.95 -7.43
C THR A 127 25.65 -10.72 -8.34
N VAL A 128 24.44 -10.70 -7.75
CA VAL A 128 23.21 -10.42 -8.50
C VAL A 128 23.23 -8.99 -9.04
N GLY A 129 23.63 -8.00 -8.23
CA GLY A 129 23.82 -6.63 -8.71
C GLY A 129 24.77 -6.54 -9.90
N GLN A 130 25.98 -7.11 -9.79
CA GLN A 130 26.98 -7.09 -10.86
C GLN A 130 26.50 -7.76 -12.14
N THR A 131 25.79 -8.89 -12.03
CA THR A 131 25.23 -9.62 -13.18
C THR A 131 24.19 -8.79 -13.94
N HIS A 132 23.52 -7.87 -13.23
CA HIS A 132 22.54 -6.94 -13.80
C HIS A 132 23.10 -5.54 -14.08
N GLY A 133 24.41 -5.34 -13.93
CA GLY A 133 25.08 -4.07 -14.24
C GLY A 133 25.01 -3.00 -13.14
N TYR A 134 24.71 -3.39 -11.90
CA TYR A 134 24.66 -2.49 -10.74
C TYR A 134 25.84 -2.72 -9.80
N GLU A 135 26.40 -1.62 -9.29
CA GLU A 135 27.24 -1.65 -8.10
C GLU A 135 26.35 -1.61 -6.85
N VAL A 136 26.62 -2.51 -5.90
CA VAL A 136 25.80 -2.66 -4.69
C VAL A 136 26.57 -2.17 -3.48
N ALA A 137 26.04 -1.14 -2.82
CA ALA A 137 26.49 -0.72 -1.51
C ALA A 137 25.68 -1.44 -0.42
N LEU A 138 26.38 -2.01 0.57
CA LEU A 138 25.75 -2.78 1.66
C LEU A 138 25.89 -2.05 3.00
N MET A 139 24.82 -2.10 3.79
CA MET A 139 24.81 -1.62 5.17
C MET A 139 24.06 -2.62 6.04
N GLN A 140 24.69 -3.05 7.14
CA GLN A 140 24.03 -3.85 8.16
C GLN A 140 23.34 -2.93 9.16
N ILE A 141 22.09 -3.23 9.48
CA ILE A 141 21.24 -2.51 10.43
C ILE A 141 21.01 -3.46 11.60
N THR A 142 21.68 -3.19 12.71
CA THR A 142 21.66 -4.03 13.91
C THR A 142 20.92 -3.37 15.07
N ASP A 143 20.89 -2.03 15.12
CA ASP A 143 20.05 -1.28 16.05
C ASP A 143 18.67 -1.03 15.43
N ALA A 144 17.62 -1.41 16.17
CA ALA A 144 16.23 -1.40 15.71
C ALA A 144 16.05 -1.92 14.26
N PRO A 145 16.44 -3.18 13.96
CA PRO A 145 16.53 -3.70 12.59
C PRO A 145 15.21 -3.69 11.82
N LEU A 146 14.08 -3.75 12.53
CA LEU A 146 12.75 -3.72 11.91
C LEU A 146 12.24 -2.30 11.59
N ARG A 147 12.94 -1.25 12.06
CA ARG A 147 12.52 0.14 11.84
C ARG A 147 12.39 0.50 10.35
N PRO A 148 13.36 0.21 9.47
CA PRO A 148 13.21 0.53 8.05
C PRO A 148 12.01 -0.17 7.41
N TYR A 149 11.69 -1.39 7.84
CA TYR A 149 10.50 -2.09 7.35
C TYR A 149 9.24 -1.35 7.78
N ARG A 150 9.06 -1.09 9.08
CA ARG A 150 7.83 -0.47 9.61
C ARG A 150 7.65 0.99 9.20
N ASP A 151 8.72 1.76 9.14
CA ASP A 151 8.67 3.21 8.92
C ASP A 151 8.76 3.61 7.44
N LEU A 152 9.36 2.78 6.58
CA LEU A 152 9.60 3.11 5.17
C LEU A 152 8.91 2.19 4.16
N LEU A 153 8.75 0.90 4.49
CA LEU A 153 8.22 -0.09 3.55
C LEU A 153 6.77 -0.45 3.84
N TYR A 154 6.39 -0.60 5.10
CA TYR A 154 5.05 -1.03 5.46
C TYR A 154 4.05 0.09 5.14
N PRO A 155 2.92 -0.21 4.48
CA PRO A 155 1.99 0.83 4.07
C PRO A 155 1.38 1.53 5.29
N THR A 156 1.28 2.86 5.22
CA THR A 156 0.44 3.63 6.15
C THR A 156 -1.04 3.36 5.88
N ASP A 157 -1.93 3.82 6.75
CA ASP A 157 -3.38 3.72 6.52
C ASP A 157 -3.81 4.38 5.19
N GLN A 158 -3.15 5.48 4.82
CA GLN A 158 -3.39 6.17 3.56
C GLN A 158 -2.89 5.35 2.35
N ASP A 159 -1.73 4.70 2.47
CA ASP A 159 -1.21 3.83 1.43
C ASP A 159 -2.12 2.60 1.25
N TRP A 160 -2.61 2.01 2.35
CA TRP A 160 -3.58 0.92 2.30
C TRP A 160 -4.86 1.30 1.59
N GLN A 161 -5.36 2.51 1.85
CA GLN A 161 -6.52 3.01 1.14
C GLN A 161 -6.25 3.20 -0.36
N TRP A 162 -5.07 3.71 -0.73
CA TRP A 162 -4.67 3.83 -2.13
C TRP A 162 -4.59 2.46 -2.82
N ILE A 163 -4.01 1.45 -2.14
CA ILE A 163 -3.93 0.07 -2.63
C ILE A 163 -5.34 -0.50 -2.87
N ALA A 164 -6.26 -0.29 -1.92
CA ALA A 164 -7.65 -0.72 -2.06
C ALA A 164 -8.35 -0.04 -3.24
N ASP A 165 -8.16 1.27 -3.40
CA ASP A 165 -8.72 2.04 -4.52
C ASP A 165 -8.22 1.52 -5.88
N GLN A 166 -6.91 1.26 -6.02
CA GLN A 166 -6.35 0.72 -7.26
C GLN A 166 -6.93 -0.66 -7.61
N ARG A 167 -7.05 -1.56 -6.62
CA ARG A 167 -7.65 -2.89 -6.83
C ARG A 167 -9.08 -2.80 -7.33
N GLN A 168 -9.86 -1.88 -6.76
CA GLN A 168 -11.24 -1.67 -7.16
C GLN A 168 -11.35 -1.08 -8.57
N LEU A 169 -10.48 -0.13 -8.92
CA LEU A 169 -10.39 0.44 -10.26
C LEU A 169 -9.99 -0.61 -11.31
N ASP A 170 -9.02 -1.48 -10.98
CA ASP A 170 -8.62 -2.59 -11.83
C ASP A 170 -9.77 -3.58 -12.03
N ALA A 171 -10.50 -3.94 -10.96
CA ALA A 171 -11.67 -4.82 -11.07
C ALA A 171 -12.79 -4.23 -11.95
N LEU A 172 -13.02 -2.92 -11.88
CA LEU A 172 -13.96 -2.23 -12.77
C LEU A 172 -13.48 -2.29 -14.23
N ARG A 173 -12.21 -1.98 -14.48
CA ARG A 173 -11.61 -2.04 -15.82
C ARG A 173 -11.73 -3.45 -16.43
N ASP A 174 -11.43 -4.47 -15.64
CA ASP A 174 -11.49 -5.88 -16.07
C ASP A 174 -12.94 -6.32 -16.36
N ALA A 175 -13.93 -5.69 -15.71
CA ALA A 175 -15.36 -5.84 -16.01
C ALA A 175 -15.83 -5.03 -17.24
N GLY A 176 -14.92 -4.35 -17.96
CA GLY A 176 -15.21 -3.58 -19.16
C GLY A 176 -15.77 -2.18 -18.90
N ASP A 177 -15.44 -1.60 -17.75
CA ASP A 177 -15.93 -0.28 -17.36
C ASP A 177 -15.43 0.88 -18.25
N MET A 178 -16.33 1.79 -18.60
CA MET A 178 -16.03 3.06 -19.23
C MET A 178 -15.61 4.09 -18.17
N THR A 179 -14.34 4.10 -17.77
CA THR A 179 -13.84 4.88 -16.62
C THR A 179 -14.14 6.38 -16.66
N ALA A 180 -14.29 6.97 -17.85
CA ALA A 180 -14.61 8.38 -18.04
C ALA A 180 -16.09 8.73 -17.80
N GLU A 181 -16.99 7.74 -17.72
CA GLU A 181 -18.42 7.99 -17.52
C GLU A 181 -18.72 8.35 -16.06
N THR A 182 -19.35 9.51 -15.87
CA THR A 182 -19.84 9.96 -14.57
C THR A 182 -20.98 9.08 -14.07
N ARG A 183 -20.90 8.68 -12.80
CA ARG A 183 -21.89 7.82 -12.14
C ARG A 183 -21.97 8.06 -10.63
N PRO A 184 -23.01 7.56 -9.96
CA PRO A 184 -23.06 7.52 -8.50
C PRO A 184 -21.94 6.66 -7.91
N VAL A 185 -21.29 7.18 -6.89
CA VAL A 185 -20.34 6.48 -6.04
C VAL A 185 -20.84 6.56 -4.60
N GLU A 186 -20.98 5.40 -3.96
CA GLU A 186 -21.36 5.30 -2.56
C GLU A 186 -20.13 5.06 -1.69
N HIS A 187 -20.14 5.64 -0.49
CA HIS A 187 -19.10 5.50 0.53
C HIS A 187 -19.70 5.19 1.88
N TRP A 188 -18.91 4.55 2.73
CA TRP A 188 -19.28 4.23 4.11
C TRP A 188 -18.23 4.70 5.11
N CYS A 189 -18.71 5.21 6.23
CA CYS A 189 -17.89 5.55 7.39
C CYS A 189 -18.55 5.00 8.65
N ALA A 190 -17.77 4.30 9.47
CA ALA A 190 -18.20 3.73 10.74
C ALA A 190 -17.75 4.60 11.92
N PHE A 191 -18.61 4.75 12.92
CA PHE A 191 -18.36 5.52 14.13
C PHE A 191 -18.87 4.76 15.34
N THR A 192 -18.18 4.88 16.48
CA THR A 192 -18.68 4.34 17.76
C THR A 192 -19.66 5.28 18.47
N SER A 193 -19.77 6.53 18.01
CA SER A 193 -20.61 7.56 18.61
C SER A 193 -21.65 8.09 17.63
N PRO A 194 -22.95 8.15 18.02
CA PRO A 194 -23.98 8.72 17.16
C PRO A 194 -23.73 10.21 16.92
N ARG A 195 -23.17 10.91 17.91
CA ARG A 195 -22.82 12.32 17.79
C ARG A 195 -21.70 12.52 16.75
N ALA A 196 -20.67 11.68 16.77
CA ALA A 196 -19.60 11.76 15.78
C ALA A 196 -20.12 11.48 14.36
N ALA A 197 -20.96 10.45 14.22
CA ALA A 197 -21.61 10.12 12.96
C ALA A 197 -22.45 11.28 12.42
N GLU A 198 -23.27 11.92 13.25
CA GLU A 198 -24.06 13.09 12.81
C GLU A 198 -23.20 14.30 12.46
N GLN A 199 -22.14 14.57 13.23
CA GLN A 199 -21.21 15.66 12.89
C GLN A 199 -20.49 15.41 11.56
N PHE A 200 -20.09 14.18 11.28
CA PHE A 200 -19.54 13.79 9.99
C PHE A 200 -20.58 13.89 8.87
N ALA A 201 -21.82 13.44 9.11
CA ALA A 201 -22.92 13.55 8.16
C ALA A 201 -23.21 15.01 7.79
N ASP A 202 -23.24 15.92 8.77
CA ASP A 202 -23.42 17.35 8.54
C ASP A 202 -22.25 17.97 7.77
N TRP A 203 -21.02 17.58 8.10
CA TRP A 203 -19.84 17.98 7.33
C TRP A 203 -19.96 17.50 5.88
N ALA A 204 -20.30 16.23 5.63
CA ALA A 204 -20.41 15.67 4.29
C ALA A 204 -21.51 16.38 3.48
N ARG A 205 -22.68 16.64 4.08
CA ARG A 205 -23.73 17.47 3.45
C ARG A 205 -23.20 18.85 3.07
N SER A 206 -22.43 19.51 3.94
CA SER A 206 -21.82 20.82 3.67
C SER A 206 -20.80 20.81 2.52
N LYS A 207 -20.24 19.64 2.19
CA LYS A 207 -19.32 19.43 1.06
C LYS A 207 -20.01 18.97 -0.22
N GLY A 208 -21.35 18.89 -0.22
CA GLY A 208 -22.15 18.53 -1.40
C GLY A 208 -22.39 17.04 -1.57
N TYR A 209 -22.02 16.21 -0.59
CA TYR A 209 -22.39 14.79 -0.61
C TYR A 209 -23.86 14.62 -0.23
N ARG A 210 -24.54 13.66 -0.86
CA ARG A 210 -25.85 13.21 -0.41
C ARG A 210 -25.67 12.18 0.68
N VAL A 211 -26.16 12.46 1.88
CA VAL A 211 -25.97 11.59 3.04
C VAL A 211 -27.29 10.92 3.40
N ALA A 212 -27.28 9.59 3.53
CA ALA A 212 -28.41 8.82 4.05
C ALA A 212 -28.62 9.12 5.55
N PRO A 213 -29.78 8.78 6.13
CA PRO A 213 -29.94 8.80 7.58
C PRO A 213 -28.84 7.98 8.26
N VAL A 214 -28.36 8.42 9.42
CA VAL A 214 -27.40 7.66 10.22
C VAL A 214 -28.10 6.40 10.73
N GLU A 215 -27.54 5.24 10.41
CA GLU A 215 -28.09 3.93 10.78
C GLU A 215 -27.20 3.27 11.84
N PRO A 216 -27.76 2.53 12.81
CA PRO A 216 -26.98 1.62 13.63
C PRO A 216 -26.27 0.58 12.73
N GLY A 217 -25.02 0.26 13.05
CA GLY A 217 -24.25 -0.75 12.34
C GLY A 217 -24.93 -2.12 12.40
N THR A 218 -24.89 -2.85 11.30
CA THR A 218 -25.49 -4.20 11.19
C THR A 218 -24.53 -5.33 11.56
N SER A 219 -23.26 -5.03 11.80
CA SER A 219 -22.24 -5.99 12.28
C SER A 219 -22.11 -5.92 13.81
N HIS A 220 -21.51 -6.96 14.40
CA HIS A 220 -21.48 -7.29 15.84
C HIS A 220 -20.84 -6.27 16.81
N GLU A 221 -20.52 -5.05 16.35
CA GLU A 221 -19.98 -3.98 17.18
C GLU A 221 -20.98 -2.80 17.19
N ASP A 222 -21.34 -2.34 18.38
CA ASP A 222 -22.32 -1.26 18.63
C ASP A 222 -21.86 0.09 18.03
N GLY A 223 -21.95 0.22 16.70
CA GLY A 223 -21.52 1.38 15.92
C GLY A 223 -22.65 2.06 15.15
N PHE A 224 -22.31 3.14 14.47
CA PHE A 224 -23.16 3.93 13.60
C PHE A 224 -22.48 4.04 12.24
N VAL A 225 -23.24 3.85 11.16
CA VAL A 225 -22.74 3.94 9.80
C VAL A 225 -23.35 5.16 9.12
N VAL A 226 -22.48 5.95 8.49
CA VAL A 226 -22.87 7.04 7.60
C VAL A 226 -22.60 6.59 6.17
N ARG A 227 -23.67 6.38 5.40
CA ARG A 227 -23.60 6.15 3.96
C ARG A 227 -23.80 7.47 3.22
N LEU A 228 -22.91 7.76 2.27
CA LEU A 228 -22.98 8.97 1.46
C LEU A 228 -22.72 8.68 -0.02
N THR A 229 -23.27 9.52 -0.90
CA THR A 229 -23.21 9.35 -2.34
C THR A 229 -22.82 10.67 -3.02
N HIS A 230 -22.03 10.58 -4.09
CA HIS A 230 -21.78 11.69 -5.02
C HIS A 230 -21.63 11.19 -6.46
N LEU A 231 -21.48 12.12 -7.40
CA LEU A 231 -21.12 11.79 -8.78
C LEU A 231 -19.60 11.89 -8.97
N ALA A 232 -19.01 10.91 -9.63
CA ALA A 232 -17.61 10.91 -10.04
C ALA A 232 -17.38 10.01 -11.26
N THR A 233 -16.22 10.17 -11.88
CA THR A 233 -15.62 9.24 -12.83
C THR A 233 -14.72 8.23 -12.10
N MET A 234 -14.36 7.14 -12.77
CA MET A 234 -13.40 6.17 -12.25
C MET A 234 -11.96 6.51 -12.67
N ALA A 235 -11.69 7.78 -12.98
CA ALA A 235 -10.33 8.26 -13.12
C ALA A 235 -9.67 8.30 -11.72
N PRO A 236 -8.44 7.76 -11.53
CA PRO A 236 -7.81 7.67 -10.22
C PRO A 236 -7.78 8.99 -9.43
N GLN A 237 -7.54 10.10 -10.13
CA GLN A 237 -7.50 11.44 -9.54
C GLN A 237 -8.86 11.96 -9.02
N ASP A 238 -9.96 11.51 -9.63
CA ASP A 238 -11.31 11.96 -9.27
C ASP A 238 -11.74 11.24 -7.99
N ILE A 239 -11.75 9.89 -8.04
CA ILE A 239 -12.11 9.08 -6.88
C ILE A 239 -11.13 9.27 -5.72
N GLY A 240 -9.82 9.32 -5.98
CA GLY A 240 -8.80 9.46 -4.94
C GLY A 240 -8.93 10.76 -4.14
N LEU A 241 -9.34 11.86 -4.79
CA LEU A 241 -9.59 13.13 -4.10
C LEU A 241 -10.79 13.02 -3.14
N HIS A 242 -11.83 12.29 -3.52
CA HIS A 242 -12.97 12.03 -2.66
C HIS A 242 -12.59 11.11 -1.50
N THR A 243 -11.92 9.99 -1.79
CA THR A 243 -11.47 9.03 -0.76
C THR A 243 -10.60 9.70 0.29
N MET A 244 -9.60 10.49 -0.11
CA MET A 244 -8.70 11.19 0.82
C MET A 244 -9.45 12.17 1.74
N ARG A 245 -10.35 12.99 1.17
CA ARG A 245 -11.15 13.96 1.96
C ARG A 245 -12.05 13.26 2.97
N LEU A 246 -12.64 12.14 2.58
CA LEU A 246 -13.52 11.35 3.44
C LEU A 246 -12.73 10.67 4.55
N LEU A 247 -11.56 10.12 4.24
CA LEU A 247 -10.67 9.49 5.21
C LEU A 247 -10.24 10.51 6.28
N ASP A 248 -9.73 11.67 5.87
CA ASP A 248 -9.32 12.75 6.79
C ASP A 248 -10.48 13.22 7.70
N ALA A 249 -11.65 13.45 7.10
CA ALA A 249 -12.81 13.94 7.85
C ALA A 249 -13.40 12.89 8.78
N CYS A 250 -13.37 11.61 8.38
CA CYS A 250 -13.83 10.49 9.20
C CYS A 250 -12.91 10.32 10.40
N ALA A 251 -11.60 10.24 10.17
CA ALA A 251 -10.58 10.12 11.21
C ALA A 251 -10.60 11.31 12.17
N GLY A 252 -10.78 12.54 11.66
CA GLY A 252 -10.88 13.76 12.46
C GLY A 252 -12.06 13.75 13.44
N GLN A 253 -13.07 12.90 13.22
CA GLN A 253 -14.23 12.71 14.09
C GLN A 253 -14.17 11.38 14.87
N GLY A 254 -13.04 10.68 14.84
CA GLY A 254 -12.85 9.38 15.51
C GLY A 254 -13.60 8.23 14.85
N GLY A 255 -13.90 8.34 13.56
CA GLY A 255 -14.48 7.27 12.75
C GLY A 255 -13.43 6.53 11.92
N SER A 256 -13.89 5.45 11.27
CA SER A 256 -13.16 4.66 10.29
C SER A 256 -13.85 4.75 8.92
N TYR A 257 -13.06 4.99 7.87
CA TYR A 257 -13.55 4.94 6.49
C TYR A 257 -13.52 3.49 6.00
N GLU A 258 -14.66 2.99 5.52
CA GLU A 258 -14.86 1.56 5.22
C GLU A 258 -14.73 1.25 3.72
N GLY A 259 -14.51 2.26 2.89
CA GLY A 259 -14.39 2.11 1.44
C GLY A 259 -15.54 2.72 0.65
N TRP A 260 -15.53 2.43 -0.64
CA TRP A 260 -16.49 2.94 -1.62
C TRP A 260 -16.94 1.85 -2.58
N GLN A 261 -18.03 2.11 -3.30
CA GLN A 261 -18.52 1.25 -4.36
C GLN A 261 -19.09 2.06 -5.52
N ALA A 262 -18.89 1.58 -6.73
CA ALA A 262 -19.56 2.09 -7.91
C ALA A 262 -20.05 0.94 -8.79
N MET A 263 -21.08 1.23 -9.58
CA MET A 263 -21.54 0.29 -10.60
C MET A 263 -20.58 0.27 -11.80
N VAL A 264 -20.54 -0.88 -12.48
CA VAL A 264 -19.91 -1.01 -13.80
C VAL A 264 -20.80 -0.32 -14.84
N VAL A 265 -20.21 0.57 -15.63
CA VAL A 265 -20.82 1.30 -16.74
C VAL A 265 -20.19 0.84 -18.05
N GLN A 266 -20.97 0.21 -18.92
CA GLN A 266 -20.49 -0.35 -20.19
C GLN A 266 -21.05 0.39 -21.42
N SER A 267 -21.87 1.43 -21.18
CA SER A 267 -22.46 2.24 -22.24
C SER A 267 -22.58 3.71 -21.82
N ALA A 268 -22.40 4.61 -22.78
CA ALA A 268 -22.47 6.05 -22.54
C ALA A 268 -23.83 6.45 -21.95
N GLY A 269 -23.81 7.28 -20.90
CA GLY A 269 -25.01 7.77 -20.23
C GLY A 269 -25.71 6.79 -19.28
N GLN A 270 -25.26 5.52 -19.20
CA GLN A 270 -25.80 4.56 -18.24
C GLN A 270 -25.59 5.02 -16.78
N GLY A 271 -24.43 5.58 -16.47
CA GLY A 271 -24.12 6.11 -15.14
C GLY A 271 -25.03 7.28 -14.75
N LEU A 272 -25.25 8.21 -15.68
CA LEU A 272 -26.16 9.35 -15.45
C LEU A 272 -27.63 8.92 -15.36
N ALA A 273 -28.04 7.90 -16.11
CA ALA A 273 -29.39 7.34 -15.98
C ALA A 273 -29.60 6.70 -14.60
N GLU A 274 -28.59 6.02 -14.04
CA GLU A 274 -28.64 5.53 -12.66
C GLU A 274 -28.69 6.68 -11.65
N ALA A 275 -27.87 7.72 -11.84
CA ALA A 275 -27.91 8.91 -11.00
C ALA A 275 -29.31 9.52 -10.92
N GLN A 276 -29.99 9.66 -12.07
CA GLN A 276 -31.36 10.17 -12.14
C GLN A 276 -32.35 9.25 -11.40
N ARG A 277 -32.24 7.92 -11.55
CA ARG A 277 -33.06 6.95 -10.80
C ARG A 277 -32.87 7.08 -9.29
N GLN A 278 -31.64 7.33 -8.86
CA GLN A 278 -31.32 7.53 -7.46
C GLN A 278 -31.72 8.91 -6.96
N GLY A 279 -32.10 9.86 -7.82
CA GLY A 279 -32.42 11.24 -7.45
C GLY A 279 -31.19 12.12 -7.23
N LEU A 280 -30.09 11.82 -7.90
CA LEU A 280 -28.88 12.64 -7.96
C LEU A 280 -28.98 13.57 -9.18
N GLY A 281 -28.91 14.88 -8.95
CA GLY A 281 -28.95 15.88 -10.02
C GLY A 281 -27.61 15.92 -10.77
N ALA A 282 -27.66 16.14 -12.09
CA ALA A 282 -26.49 16.49 -12.89
C ALA A 282 -26.13 17.98 -12.65
N GLU A 283 -25.92 18.37 -11.40
CA GLU A 283 -25.19 19.60 -11.16
C GLU A 283 -23.72 19.27 -11.37
N THR A 284 -23.14 19.87 -12.40
CA THR A 284 -21.70 19.91 -12.60
C THR A 284 -21.07 20.42 -11.31
N SER A 285 -20.59 19.50 -10.48
CA SER A 285 -19.70 19.83 -9.39
C SER A 285 -18.58 20.67 -10.03
N PRO A 286 -18.29 21.88 -9.55
CA PRO A 286 -17.16 22.63 -10.04
C PRO A 286 -15.93 21.87 -9.57
N ILE A 287 -15.46 20.92 -10.38
CA ILE A 287 -14.08 20.49 -10.36
C ILE A 287 -13.31 21.79 -10.54
N LEU A 288 -12.68 22.24 -9.46
CA LEU A 288 -11.71 23.32 -9.48
C LEU A 288 -10.80 23.07 -10.68
N ARG A 289 -10.88 23.96 -11.68
CA ARG A 289 -9.77 24.16 -12.58
C ARG A 289 -8.62 24.62 -11.69
N LEU A 290 -7.73 23.69 -11.34
CA LEU A 290 -6.42 24.03 -10.84
C LEU A 290 -5.71 24.77 -11.98
N HIS A 291 -5.42 26.05 -11.71
CA HIS A 291 -4.36 26.78 -12.39
C HIS A 291 -3.01 26.33 -11.85
#